data_AF-A0A5N4BXN3-F1
#
_entry.id   AF-A0A5N4BXN3-F1
#
_cell.length_a   1.000
_cell.length_b   1.000
_cell.length_c   1.000
_cell.angle_alpha   90.00
_cell.angle_beta   90.00
_cell.angle_gamma   90.00
#
_symmetry.space_group_name_H-M   'P 1'
#
loop_
_entity.id
_entity.type
_entity.pdbx_description
1 polymer ?
#
loop_
_entity_poly.entity_id
_entity_poly.type
_entity_poly.pdbx_seq_one_letter_code
_entity_poly.pdbx_strand_id
1 'polypeptide(L)'
;MKSRGRRGRALPLRGKGEEPEERVGGPGCVLPQNCPVQTMDPEVSLLLQCPPRGLPKEQVRAELGPAYDRRPLPGGDKAITAVWESRLQAQPWLFDAPKFRLHSATLVPTGSSGPQLLLRLGLTSYRDFLGTNWASSAAWLRQQGATDWGDKQAYLADPLGVGAALVTADDFLVFLRRSGQVAEAPGLVDVPGGHPEPQVRCQEGWKRRAGAEPDLSQALCPGDSPLHKDLPGELVVHELFSSVLQEICDEVNLPLLTLSQPLLLGIASNETSAGRASAEFYVQ
;
A
#
# COMPACT_ATOMS: atom_id res chain seq x y z
N MET A 1 -2.97 -11.48 -4.61
CA MET A 1 -3.97 -12.57 -4.82
C MET A 1 -3.25 -13.92 -4.78
N LYS A 2 -3.40 -14.67 -3.69
CA LYS A 2 -2.58 -15.85 -3.35
C LYS A 2 -3.00 -17.09 -4.15
N SER A 3 -2.07 -17.71 -4.88
CA SER A 3 -2.19 -19.08 -5.39
C SER A 3 -1.68 -20.06 -4.32
N ARG A 4 -2.48 -21.08 -3.97
CA ARG A 4 -2.13 -22.08 -2.96
C ARG A 4 -0.89 -22.91 -3.35
N GLY A 5 0.21 -22.71 -2.61
CA GLY A 5 1.11 -23.73 -2.08
C GLY A 5 2.04 -24.49 -3.04
N ARG A 6 3.36 -24.33 -2.84
CA ARG A 6 4.34 -25.45 -2.74
C ARG A 6 5.60 -24.96 -2.00
N ARG A 7 6.02 -25.72 -0.99
CA ARG A 7 7.14 -25.41 -0.08
C ARG A 7 8.48 -25.42 -0.85
N GLY A 8 9.13 -24.27 -0.94
CA GLY A 8 10.54 -24.16 -1.36
C GLY A 8 11.46 -24.37 -0.15
N ARG A 9 12.42 -25.30 -0.26
CA ARG A 9 13.47 -25.51 0.73
C ARG A 9 14.53 -24.41 0.61
N ALA A 10 14.90 -23.80 1.73
CA ALA A 10 16.10 -22.97 1.82
C ALA A 10 17.35 -23.84 1.68
N LEU A 11 18.30 -23.42 0.83
CA LEU A 11 19.64 -24.00 0.72
C LEU A 11 20.65 -22.89 1.03
N PRO A 12 21.58 -23.07 1.98
CA PRO A 12 22.66 -22.11 2.21
C PRO A 12 23.77 -22.34 1.18
N LEU A 13 24.14 -21.29 0.45
CA LEU A 13 25.34 -21.28 -0.38
C LEU A 13 26.53 -20.80 0.47
N ARG A 14 27.52 -21.67 0.63
CA ARG A 14 28.78 -21.43 1.35
C ARG A 14 29.84 -21.02 0.33
N GLY A 15 30.23 -19.74 0.33
CA GLY A 15 31.34 -19.22 -0.46
C GLY A 15 32.61 -19.04 0.39
N LYS A 16 33.69 -19.68 -0.04
CA LYS A 16 35.10 -19.46 0.37
C LYS A 16 35.46 -17.99 0.05
N GLY A 17 36.11 -17.19 0.88
CA GLY A 17 37.41 -17.39 1.52
C GLY A 17 38.51 -16.82 0.61
N GLU A 18 38.92 -15.57 0.84
CA GLU A 18 40.28 -15.01 0.60
C GLU A 18 40.30 -13.50 0.93
N GLU A 19 41.11 -13.13 1.93
CA GLU A 19 41.60 -11.75 2.20
C GLU A 19 42.91 -11.52 1.43
N PRO A 20 43.32 -10.25 1.23
CA PRO A 20 44.50 -9.83 2.00
C PRO A 20 44.45 -8.40 2.56
N GLU A 21 45.15 -8.23 3.68
CA GLU A 21 45.53 -6.97 4.32
C GLU A 21 46.42 -6.08 3.43
N GLU A 22 46.21 -4.75 3.51
CA GLU A 22 47.34 -3.79 3.49
C GLU A 22 46.97 -2.53 4.29
N ARG A 23 47.82 -2.15 5.26
CA ARG A 23 47.80 -0.86 5.97
C ARG A 23 48.92 0.03 5.42
N VAL A 24 48.67 1.35 5.34
CA VAL A 24 49.47 2.46 5.95
C VAL A 24 49.05 3.83 5.38
N GLY A 25 48.59 4.73 6.26
CA GLY A 25 49.14 6.11 6.43
C GLY A 25 48.69 7.32 5.58
N GLY A 26 47.84 8.18 6.16
CA GLY A 26 48.06 9.66 6.20
C GLY A 26 47.40 10.56 5.13
N PRO A 27 47.05 11.83 5.45
CA PRO A 27 45.79 12.45 5.02
C PRO A 27 45.92 13.49 3.90
N GLY A 28 44.90 13.57 3.05
CA GLY A 28 44.75 14.66 2.08
C GLY A 28 43.80 14.36 0.93
N CYS A 29 42.52 14.07 1.20
CA CYS A 29 41.52 13.99 0.13
C CYS A 29 40.71 15.29 0.06
N VAL A 30 41.10 16.09 -0.94
CA VAL A 30 40.30 17.16 -1.54
C VAL A 30 38.91 16.60 -1.88
N LEU A 31 37.86 17.24 -1.38
CA LEU A 31 36.48 16.89 -1.73
C LEU A 31 36.29 17.08 -3.24
N PRO A 32 35.92 16.04 -4.02
CA PRO A 32 35.42 16.26 -5.36
C PRO A 32 34.03 16.89 -5.21
N GLN A 33 33.94 18.20 -5.50
CA GLN A 33 32.69 18.83 -5.88
C GLN A 33 32.20 18.21 -7.19
N ASN A 34 31.38 17.18 -7.06
CA ASN A 34 30.32 16.80 -7.99
C ASN A 34 29.62 15.58 -7.40
N CYS A 35 28.61 15.83 -6.55
CA CYS A 35 27.60 14.80 -6.35
C CYS A 35 27.01 14.51 -7.73
N PRO A 36 27.05 13.26 -8.23
CA PRO A 36 26.27 12.94 -9.41
C PRO A 36 24.83 13.28 -9.08
N VAL A 37 24.16 13.99 -9.99
CA VAL A 37 22.70 14.12 -9.96
C VAL A 37 22.19 12.70 -9.78
N GLN A 38 21.67 12.39 -8.59
CA GLN A 38 21.03 11.11 -8.35
C GLN A 38 19.89 11.06 -9.36
N THR A 39 20.06 10.28 -10.42
CA THR A 39 18.93 9.88 -11.28
C THR A 39 17.97 9.16 -10.35
N MET A 40 16.93 9.87 -9.95
CA MET A 40 15.80 9.29 -9.22
C MET A 40 15.30 8.10 -10.02
N ASP A 41 14.96 7.02 -9.33
CA ASP A 41 14.35 5.85 -9.96
C ASP A 41 13.03 6.29 -10.64
N PRO A 42 12.92 6.20 -11.98
CA PRO A 42 11.75 6.71 -12.69
C PRO A 42 10.48 5.88 -12.42
N GLU A 43 10.62 4.70 -11.82
CA GLU A 43 9.51 3.81 -11.50
C GLU A 43 8.85 4.15 -10.16
N VAL A 44 9.49 4.96 -9.31
CA VAL A 44 9.01 5.29 -7.97
C VAL A 44 9.07 6.80 -7.69
N SER A 45 7.92 7.38 -7.34
CA SER A 45 7.80 8.77 -6.90
C SER A 45 7.44 8.83 -5.41
N LEU A 46 8.13 9.67 -4.62
CA LEU A 46 7.71 9.96 -3.24
C LEU A 46 6.58 10.99 -3.24
N LEU A 47 5.38 10.58 -2.80
CA LEU A 47 4.24 11.48 -2.63
C LEU A 47 4.26 12.20 -1.29
N LEU A 48 4.72 11.51 -0.25
CA LEU A 48 4.73 12.02 1.12
C LEU A 48 5.93 11.43 1.87
N GLN A 49 6.66 12.26 2.58
CA GLN A 49 7.64 11.84 3.57
C GLN A 49 7.20 12.33 4.95
N CYS A 50 6.96 11.42 5.88
CA CYS A 50 6.62 11.78 7.25
C CYS A 50 7.82 12.39 7.99
N PRO A 51 7.60 13.11 9.10
CA PRO A 51 8.67 13.58 9.97
C PRO A 51 9.60 12.45 10.43
N PRO A 52 10.83 12.76 10.86
CA PRO A 52 11.77 11.74 11.35
C PRO A 52 11.13 10.84 12.40
N ARG A 53 11.39 9.53 12.29
CA ARG A 53 10.79 8.43 13.08
C ARG A 53 9.36 8.01 12.69
N GLY A 54 8.76 8.64 11.68
CA GLY A 54 7.44 8.27 11.19
C GLY A 54 6.31 8.72 12.12
N LEU A 55 5.07 8.54 11.67
CA LEU A 55 3.87 8.93 12.39
C LEU A 55 3.17 7.70 12.99
N PRO A 56 2.88 7.70 14.30
CA PRO A 56 2.03 6.67 14.88
C PRO A 56 0.56 6.91 14.49
N LYS A 57 -0.25 5.86 14.64
CA LYS A 57 -1.68 5.83 14.29
C LYS A 57 -2.46 7.04 14.81
N GLU A 58 -2.20 7.45 16.04
CA GLU A 58 -2.91 8.53 16.75
C GLU A 58 -2.70 9.90 16.11
N GLN A 59 -1.62 10.06 15.34
CA GLN A 59 -1.26 11.29 14.63
C GLN A 59 -1.76 11.32 13.18
N VAL A 60 -2.44 10.28 12.73
CA VAL A 60 -3.04 10.20 11.40
C VAL A 60 -4.56 10.36 11.52
N ARG A 61 -5.16 11.07 10.58
CA ARG A 61 -6.61 11.15 10.37
C ARG A 61 -6.93 10.78 8.94
N ALA A 62 -8.09 10.17 8.75
CA ALA A 62 -8.65 9.93 7.44
C ALA A 62 -9.98 10.68 7.30
N GLU A 63 -10.20 11.22 6.11
CA GLU A 63 -11.48 11.71 5.64
C GLU A 63 -11.89 10.82 4.47
N LEU A 64 -12.89 9.96 4.70
CA LEU A 64 -13.42 9.06 3.68
C LEU A 64 -14.70 9.69 3.10
N GLY A 65 -14.78 9.81 1.78
CA GLY A 65 -15.97 10.39 1.16
C GLY A 65 -16.03 10.22 -0.36
N PRO A 66 -17.24 10.24 -0.96
CA PRO A 66 -17.43 10.03 -2.39
C PRO A 66 -16.84 11.15 -3.26
N ALA A 67 -16.57 12.32 -2.67
CA ALA A 67 -15.84 13.40 -3.34
C ALA A 67 -14.42 12.98 -3.76
N TYR A 68 -13.87 11.95 -3.10
CA TYR A 68 -12.52 11.41 -3.30
C TYR A 68 -12.53 10.13 -4.15
N ASP A 69 -13.68 9.72 -4.69
CA ASP A 69 -13.77 8.57 -5.60
C ASP A 69 -13.25 8.95 -6.99
N ARG A 70 -12.99 7.91 -7.81
CA ARG A 70 -12.64 8.05 -9.22
C ARG A 70 -13.77 8.74 -9.98
N ARG A 71 -13.43 9.61 -10.94
CA ARG A 71 -14.41 10.19 -11.87
C ARG A 71 -14.85 9.14 -12.90
N PRO A 72 -16.13 9.15 -13.33
CA PRO A 72 -16.58 8.29 -14.44
C PRO A 72 -15.74 8.54 -15.68
N LEU A 73 -15.43 7.49 -16.45
CA LEU A 73 -14.63 7.64 -17.66
C LEU A 73 -15.35 8.53 -18.70
N PRO A 74 -14.64 9.29 -19.56
CA PRO A 74 -15.26 10.16 -20.57
C PRO A 74 -16.28 9.43 -21.49
N GLY A 75 -16.01 8.16 -21.84
CA GLY A 75 -16.89 7.29 -22.63
C GLY A 75 -17.85 6.42 -21.80
N GLY A 76 -17.88 6.60 -20.48
CA GLY A 76 -18.60 5.79 -19.52
C GLY A 76 -17.87 4.51 -19.10
N ASP A 77 -18.24 3.99 -17.93
CA ASP A 77 -17.56 2.86 -17.29
C ASP A 77 -17.88 1.49 -17.91
N LYS A 78 -18.61 1.45 -19.05
CA LYS A 78 -18.82 0.21 -19.81
C LYS A 78 -17.51 -0.41 -20.28
N ALA A 79 -16.48 0.40 -20.51
CA ALA A 79 -15.13 -0.09 -20.83
C ALA A 79 -14.54 -0.95 -19.69
N ILE A 80 -14.73 -0.55 -18.44
CA ILE A 80 -14.29 -1.29 -17.26
C ILE A 80 -15.05 -2.63 -17.17
N THR A 81 -16.37 -2.61 -17.41
CA THR A 81 -17.18 -3.84 -17.46
C THR A 81 -16.65 -4.82 -18.51
N ALA A 82 -16.38 -4.33 -19.73
CA ALA A 82 -15.90 -5.19 -20.82
C ALA A 82 -14.54 -5.83 -20.51
N VAL A 83 -13.61 -5.09 -19.89
CA VAL A 83 -12.32 -5.63 -19.44
C VAL A 83 -12.52 -6.73 -18.38
N TRP A 84 -13.40 -6.49 -17.41
CA TRP A 84 -13.71 -7.46 -16.36
C TRP A 84 -14.34 -8.75 -16.90
N GLU A 85 -15.34 -8.63 -17.76
CA GLU A 85 -16.01 -9.78 -18.39
C GLU A 85 -15.02 -10.62 -19.20
N SER A 86 -14.17 -9.98 -20.01
CA SER A 86 -13.10 -10.66 -20.76
C SER A 86 -12.13 -11.39 -19.83
N ARG A 87 -11.77 -10.79 -18.69
CA ARG A 87 -10.89 -11.42 -17.71
C ARG A 87 -11.52 -12.62 -17.02
N LEU A 88 -12.80 -12.53 -16.66
CA LEU A 88 -13.56 -13.64 -16.08
C LEU A 88 -13.73 -14.81 -17.05
N GLN A 89 -13.85 -14.56 -18.36
CA GLN A 89 -13.88 -15.63 -19.36
C GLN A 89 -12.56 -16.43 -19.37
N ALA A 90 -11.42 -15.76 -19.20
CA ALA A 90 -10.11 -16.42 -19.15
C ALA A 90 -9.79 -17.01 -17.77
N GLN A 91 -10.28 -16.39 -16.69
CA GLN A 91 -9.95 -16.71 -15.30
C GLN A 91 -11.21 -16.65 -14.43
N PRO A 92 -12.11 -17.63 -14.53
CA PRO A 92 -13.45 -17.60 -13.89
C PRO A 92 -13.41 -17.68 -12.36
N TRP A 93 -12.25 -17.97 -11.76
CA TRP A 93 -12.05 -17.97 -10.31
C TRP A 93 -11.72 -16.59 -9.73
N LEU A 94 -11.58 -15.56 -10.56
CA LEU A 94 -11.41 -14.19 -10.07
C LEU A 94 -12.69 -13.70 -9.39
N PHE A 95 -12.53 -12.91 -8.35
CA PHE A 95 -13.60 -12.20 -7.68
C PHE A 95 -13.20 -10.73 -7.52
N ASP A 96 -14.20 -9.84 -7.49
CA ASP A 96 -13.97 -8.42 -7.19
C ASP A 96 -13.91 -8.22 -5.67
N ALA A 97 -13.19 -7.19 -5.23
CA ALA A 97 -13.07 -6.81 -3.83
C ALA A 97 -12.96 -5.28 -3.71
N PRO A 98 -13.63 -4.68 -2.71
CA PRO A 98 -13.53 -3.24 -2.46
C PRO A 98 -12.13 -2.88 -1.94
N LYS A 99 -11.67 -1.66 -2.25
CA LYS A 99 -10.37 -1.11 -1.84
C LYS A 99 -10.53 0.36 -1.45
N PHE A 100 -9.65 0.85 -0.57
CA PHE A 100 -9.51 2.28 -0.36
C PHE A 100 -8.82 2.92 -1.58
N ARG A 101 -9.31 4.08 -2.02
CA ARG A 101 -8.66 4.90 -3.05
C ARG A 101 -7.91 6.05 -2.39
N LEU A 102 -6.63 6.24 -2.68
CA LEU A 102 -5.93 7.44 -2.23
C LEU A 102 -6.24 8.60 -3.17
N HIS A 103 -6.85 9.67 -2.65
CA HIS A 103 -7.01 10.92 -3.40
C HIS A 103 -5.87 11.90 -3.09
N SER A 104 -5.59 12.16 -1.82
CA SER A 104 -4.47 13.00 -1.41
C SER A 104 -4.05 12.78 0.04
N ALA A 105 -2.83 13.20 0.36
CA ALA A 105 -2.29 13.21 1.71
C ALA A 105 -1.70 14.60 1.99
N THR A 106 -1.97 15.14 3.18
CA THR A 106 -1.50 16.48 3.55
C THR A 106 -0.92 16.46 4.96
N LEU A 107 0.37 16.80 5.09
CA LEU A 107 0.98 17.05 6.38
C LEU A 107 0.50 18.41 6.93
N VAL A 108 0.14 18.42 8.20
CA VAL A 108 -0.18 19.64 8.94
C VAL A 108 1.13 20.34 9.31
N PRO A 109 1.21 21.69 9.27
CA PRO A 109 2.41 22.43 9.61
C PRO A 109 2.97 22.06 10.99
N THR A 110 4.29 21.98 11.07
CA THR A 110 5.06 21.69 12.29
C THR A 110 4.71 22.66 13.42
N GLY A 111 4.44 22.14 14.61
CA GLY A 111 4.08 22.93 15.79
C GLY A 111 2.58 23.07 16.07
N SER A 112 1.72 22.52 15.20
CA SER A 112 0.28 22.44 15.46
C SER A 112 -0.02 21.38 16.53
N SER A 113 -0.96 21.66 17.43
CA SER A 113 -1.48 20.66 18.36
C SER A 113 -2.45 19.73 17.63
N GLY A 114 -2.29 18.42 17.79
CA GLY A 114 -3.19 17.41 17.21
C GLY A 114 -2.57 16.58 16.08
N PRO A 115 -3.41 15.98 15.21
CA PRO A 115 -2.95 15.08 14.16
C PRO A 115 -2.04 15.78 13.14
N GLN A 116 -0.98 15.08 12.73
CA GLN A 116 0.02 15.63 11.82
C GLN A 116 -0.24 15.28 10.36
N LEU A 117 -1.12 14.32 10.07
CA LEU A 117 -1.43 13.89 8.71
C LEU A 117 -2.93 13.73 8.49
N LEU A 118 -3.43 14.32 7.41
CA LEU A 118 -4.77 14.06 6.87
C LEU A 118 -4.68 13.27 5.57
N LEU A 119 -5.28 12.09 5.56
CA LEU A 119 -5.50 11.25 4.38
C LEU A 119 -6.90 11.50 3.84
N ARG A 120 -7.03 11.86 2.57
CA ARG A 120 -8.33 11.95 1.87
C ARG A 120 -8.49 10.71 1.01
N LEU A 121 -9.52 9.93 1.31
CA LEU A 121 -9.72 8.61 0.77
C LEU A 121 -11.10 8.48 0.12
N GLY A 122 -11.14 7.80 -1.01
CA GLY A 122 -12.36 7.32 -1.63
C GLY A 122 -12.49 5.80 -1.50
N LEU A 123 -13.44 5.23 -2.21
CA LEU A 123 -13.59 3.80 -2.40
C LEU A 123 -13.38 3.45 -3.89
N THR A 124 -12.81 2.28 -4.13
CA THR A 124 -12.63 1.70 -5.46
C THR A 124 -12.72 0.17 -5.36
N SER A 125 -12.41 -0.55 -6.44
CA SER A 125 -12.40 -2.01 -6.43
C SER A 125 -11.29 -2.59 -7.30
N TYR A 126 -11.04 -3.89 -7.12
CA TYR A 126 -10.11 -4.62 -7.94
C TYR A 126 -10.52 -4.62 -9.42
N ARG A 127 -11.81 -4.72 -9.71
CA ARG A 127 -12.36 -4.58 -11.06
C ARG A 127 -12.02 -3.23 -11.68
N ASP A 128 -12.23 -2.13 -10.96
CA ASP A 128 -11.94 -0.79 -11.44
C ASP A 128 -10.43 -0.59 -11.69
N PHE A 129 -9.58 -1.14 -10.82
CA PHE A 129 -8.13 -1.16 -11.01
C PHE A 129 -7.73 -1.84 -12.32
N LEU A 130 -8.27 -3.03 -12.61
CA LEU A 130 -8.00 -3.74 -13.85
C LEU A 130 -8.46 -2.97 -15.10
N GLY A 131 -9.59 -2.27 -15.00
CA GLY A 131 -10.16 -1.48 -16.09
C GLY A 131 -9.52 -0.11 -16.29
N THR A 132 -8.64 0.34 -15.38
CA THR A 132 -8.04 1.69 -15.42
C THR A 132 -6.52 1.64 -15.29
N ASN A 133 -5.97 1.51 -14.08
CA ASN A 133 -4.52 1.48 -13.84
C ASN A 133 -3.79 0.38 -14.62
N TRP A 134 -4.38 -0.82 -14.69
CA TRP A 134 -3.78 -1.97 -15.39
C TRP A 134 -4.18 -2.05 -16.87
N ALA A 135 -5.02 -1.12 -17.35
CA ALA A 135 -5.42 -1.09 -18.75
C ALA A 135 -4.26 -0.58 -19.62
N SER A 136 -4.15 -1.10 -20.84
CA SER A 136 -3.17 -0.60 -21.83
C SER A 136 -3.39 0.88 -22.16
N SER A 137 -4.57 1.42 -21.91
CA SER A 137 -4.93 2.84 -22.08
C SER A 137 -4.67 3.72 -20.86
N ALA A 138 -4.02 3.22 -19.80
CA ALA A 138 -3.79 3.99 -18.56
C ALA A 138 -3.07 5.32 -18.80
N ALA A 139 -2.06 5.36 -19.69
CA ALA A 139 -1.36 6.59 -20.03
C ALA A 139 -2.28 7.64 -20.69
N TRP A 140 -3.21 7.20 -21.55
CA TRP A 140 -4.22 8.08 -22.14
C TRP A 140 -5.20 8.59 -21.09
N LEU A 141 -5.64 7.74 -20.16
CA LEU A 141 -6.48 8.16 -19.04
C LEU A 141 -5.80 9.22 -18.17
N ARG A 142 -4.49 9.09 -17.91
CA ARG A 142 -3.71 10.11 -17.18
C ARG A 142 -3.68 11.44 -17.93
N GLN A 143 -3.48 11.41 -19.24
CA GLN A 143 -3.47 12.62 -20.06
C GLN A 143 -4.84 13.31 -20.09
N GLN A 144 -5.92 12.54 -20.25
CA GLN A 144 -7.28 13.06 -20.21
C GLN A 144 -7.64 13.63 -18.83
N GLY A 145 -7.29 12.92 -17.75
CA GLY A 145 -7.51 13.42 -16.39
C GLY A 145 -6.83 14.76 -16.15
N ALA A 146 -5.60 14.93 -16.63
CA ALA A 146 -4.89 16.20 -16.55
C ALA A 146 -5.57 17.31 -17.37
N THR A 147 -6.16 16.99 -18.52
CA THR A 147 -6.85 17.97 -19.38
C THR A 147 -8.21 18.37 -18.79
N ASP A 148 -8.98 17.40 -18.33
CA ASP A 148 -10.38 17.61 -17.93
C ASP A 148 -10.50 18.10 -16.47
N TRP A 149 -9.57 17.69 -15.60
CA TRP A 149 -9.64 17.93 -14.15
C TRP A 149 -8.38 18.56 -13.55
N GLY A 150 -7.33 18.75 -14.34
CA GLY A 150 -6.02 19.15 -13.79
C GLY A 150 -5.38 18.08 -12.90
N ASP A 151 -5.86 16.84 -12.97
CA ASP A 151 -5.44 15.72 -12.13
C ASP A 151 -5.22 14.46 -12.97
N LYS A 152 -3.97 14.02 -13.09
CA LYS A 152 -3.58 12.81 -13.83
C LYS A 152 -4.24 11.53 -13.29
N GLN A 153 -4.70 11.54 -12.04
CA GLN A 153 -5.25 10.38 -11.37
C GLN A 153 -6.79 10.37 -11.35
N ALA A 154 -7.44 11.42 -11.88
CA ALA A 154 -8.89 11.61 -11.81
C ALA A 154 -9.71 10.41 -12.33
N TYR A 155 -9.23 9.78 -13.41
CA TYR A 155 -9.86 8.63 -14.06
C TYR A 155 -9.28 7.27 -13.66
N LEU A 156 -8.38 7.23 -12.66
CA LEU A 156 -7.74 6.00 -12.19
C LEU A 156 -8.33 5.53 -10.86
N ALA A 157 -8.41 4.21 -10.71
CA ALA A 157 -8.92 3.56 -9.51
C ALA A 157 -8.03 3.86 -8.29
N ASP A 158 -6.71 3.80 -8.49
CA ASP A 158 -5.67 4.08 -7.48
C ASP A 158 -5.93 3.43 -6.11
N PRO A 159 -6.06 2.08 -6.08
CA PRO A 159 -6.19 1.35 -4.82
C PRO A 159 -4.94 1.57 -3.97
N LEU A 160 -5.13 2.01 -2.73
CA LEU A 160 -4.06 2.25 -1.76
C LEU A 160 -3.51 0.91 -1.26
N GLY A 161 -2.22 0.69 -1.50
CA GLY A 161 -1.46 -0.41 -0.90
C GLY A 161 -0.92 -0.08 0.50
N VAL A 162 -0.45 -1.11 1.19
CA VAL A 162 0.38 -1.00 2.40
C VAL A 162 1.62 -1.88 2.26
N GLY A 163 2.76 -1.38 2.72
CA GLY A 163 4.03 -2.12 2.74
C GLY A 163 4.78 -1.88 4.05
N ALA A 164 5.67 -2.81 4.40
CA ALA A 164 6.44 -2.74 5.65
C ALA A 164 7.95 -2.91 5.44
N ALA A 165 8.72 -1.93 5.89
CA ALA A 165 10.10 -2.13 6.31
C ALA A 165 10.10 -2.88 7.65
N LEU A 166 10.03 -4.21 7.58
CA LEU A 166 10.05 -5.10 8.74
C LEU A 166 11.49 -5.37 9.19
N VAL A 167 11.83 -4.96 10.40
CA VAL A 167 13.16 -5.07 11.01
C VAL A 167 13.18 -6.16 12.07
N THR A 168 14.23 -6.98 12.13
CA THR A 168 14.40 -8.01 13.16
C THR A 168 15.14 -7.48 14.39
N ALA A 169 15.13 -8.24 15.49
CA ALA A 169 15.84 -7.89 16.72
C ALA A 169 17.39 -7.82 16.56
N ASP A 170 17.92 -8.42 15.51
CA ASP A 170 19.33 -8.40 15.11
C ASP A 170 19.61 -7.48 13.90
N ASP A 171 18.75 -6.47 13.70
CA ASP A 171 18.93 -5.35 12.75
C ASP A 171 18.97 -5.74 11.26
N PHE A 172 18.24 -6.80 10.85
CA PHE A 172 18.04 -7.14 9.44
C PHE A 172 16.65 -6.71 8.93
N LEU A 173 16.59 -6.34 7.65
CA LEU A 173 15.33 -6.13 6.93
C LEU A 173 14.84 -7.43 6.28
N VAL A 174 13.54 -7.69 6.40
CA VAL A 174 12.90 -8.86 5.79
C VAL A 174 12.48 -8.56 4.34
N PHE A 175 12.90 -9.43 3.42
CA PHE A 175 12.49 -9.41 2.01
C PHE A 175 11.83 -10.74 1.62
N LEU A 176 10.90 -10.66 0.67
CA LEU A 176 10.17 -11.79 0.12
C LEU A 176 10.49 -11.95 -1.37
N ARG A 177 10.41 -13.19 -1.88
CA ARG A 177 10.52 -13.47 -3.32
C ARG A 177 9.13 -13.77 -3.87
N ARG A 178 8.69 -12.97 -4.84
CA ARG A 178 7.43 -13.23 -5.54
C ARG A 178 7.53 -14.46 -6.43
N SER A 179 6.41 -15.17 -6.58
CA SER A 179 6.30 -16.28 -7.53
C SER A 179 6.51 -15.79 -8.98
N GLY A 180 7.01 -16.65 -9.86
CA GLY A 180 7.06 -16.37 -11.30
C GLY A 180 5.69 -16.46 -12.01
N GLN A 181 4.62 -16.83 -11.29
CA GLN A 181 3.30 -17.13 -11.85
C GLN A 181 2.23 -16.08 -11.50
N VAL A 182 2.59 -15.01 -10.80
CA VAL A 182 1.65 -13.91 -10.48
C VAL A 182 1.56 -12.91 -11.63
N ALA A 183 0.44 -12.20 -11.73
CA ALA A 183 0.21 -11.21 -12.79
C ALA A 183 1.06 -9.94 -12.63
N GLU A 184 1.32 -9.52 -11.40
CA GLU A 184 2.08 -8.30 -11.09
C GLU A 184 3.47 -8.65 -10.53
N ALA A 185 4.51 -8.02 -11.09
CA ALA A 185 5.90 -8.16 -10.65
C ALA A 185 6.38 -9.62 -10.46
N PRO A 186 6.22 -10.51 -11.47
CA PRO A 186 6.60 -11.92 -11.32
C PRO A 186 8.11 -12.10 -11.08
N GLY A 187 8.46 -12.90 -10.07
CA GLY A 187 9.86 -13.23 -9.75
C GLY A 187 10.67 -12.13 -9.07
N LEU A 188 10.11 -10.93 -8.86
CA LEU A 188 10.81 -9.81 -8.21
C LEU A 188 10.91 -9.99 -6.69
N VAL A 189 11.79 -9.19 -6.09
CA VAL A 189 11.86 -9.03 -4.62
C VAL A 189 10.74 -8.09 -4.20
N ASP A 190 10.15 -8.37 -3.04
CA ASP A 190 9.10 -7.57 -2.44
C ASP A 190 9.30 -7.45 -0.93
N VAL A 191 8.54 -6.58 -0.29
CA VAL A 191 8.43 -6.48 1.18
C VAL A 191 7.07 -7.02 1.64
N PRO A 192 6.89 -7.38 2.91
CA PRO A 192 5.57 -7.73 3.42
C PRO A 192 4.56 -6.60 3.21
N GLY A 193 3.37 -6.92 2.71
CA GLY A 193 2.37 -5.92 2.38
C GLY A 193 1.16 -6.46 1.63
N GLY A 194 0.24 -5.57 1.26
CA GLY A 194 -1.00 -5.93 0.60
C GLY A 194 -1.86 -4.73 0.20
N HIS A 195 -3.12 -4.98 -0.12
CA HIS A 195 -4.10 -3.95 -0.48
C HIS A 195 -5.34 -4.10 0.42
N PRO A 196 -5.45 -3.30 1.48
CA PRO A 196 -6.49 -3.47 2.51
C PRO A 196 -7.91 -3.36 1.95
N GLU A 197 -8.82 -4.17 2.49
CA GLU A 197 -10.23 -4.20 2.10
C GLU A 197 -11.07 -3.44 3.12
N PRO A 198 -11.93 -2.49 2.70
CA PRO A 198 -12.81 -1.79 3.63
C PRO A 198 -13.84 -2.77 4.23
N GLN A 199 -13.63 -3.17 5.48
CA GLN A 199 -14.57 -4.00 6.22
C GLN A 199 -15.48 -3.11 7.06
N VAL A 200 -16.80 -3.12 6.79
CA VAL A 200 -17.78 -2.49 7.69
C VAL A 200 -17.90 -3.37 8.93
N ARG A 201 -17.48 -2.83 10.07
CA ARG A 201 -17.80 -3.42 11.38
C ARG A 201 -19.24 -3.03 11.72
N CYS A 202 -20.14 -4.00 11.82
CA CYS A 202 -21.51 -3.73 12.27
C CYS A 202 -21.49 -3.06 13.66
N GLN A 203 -21.80 -1.77 13.73
CA GLN A 203 -21.82 -0.99 14.98
C GLN A 203 -22.92 -1.44 15.97
N GLU A 204 -23.86 -2.29 15.55
CA GLU A 204 -24.99 -2.71 16.40
C GLU A 204 -24.56 -3.57 17.61
N GLY A 205 -23.33 -4.10 17.62
CA GLY A 205 -22.74 -4.77 18.79
C GLY A 205 -22.03 -3.82 19.77
N TRP A 206 -21.60 -2.63 19.33
CA TRP A 206 -20.74 -1.71 20.11
C TRP A 206 -21.46 -1.12 21.33
N LYS A 207 -22.78 -0.87 21.25
CA LYS A 207 -23.54 -0.20 22.32
C LYS A 207 -24.03 -1.11 23.46
N ARG A 208 -23.83 -2.44 23.42
CA ARG A 208 -24.39 -3.35 24.45
C ARG A 208 -23.40 -3.91 25.48
N ARG A 209 -22.10 -3.66 25.37
CA ARG A 209 -21.12 -4.14 26.38
C ARG A 209 -20.06 -3.09 26.68
N ALA A 210 -20.42 -2.11 27.52
CA ALA A 210 -19.41 -1.40 28.29
C ALA A 210 -18.73 -2.40 29.24
N GLY A 211 -17.48 -2.79 28.95
CA GLY A 211 -16.64 -3.56 29.87
C GLY A 211 -16.06 -4.89 29.39
N ALA A 212 -16.14 -5.23 28.11
CA ALA A 212 -15.40 -6.37 27.54
C ALA A 212 -14.40 -5.88 26.49
N GLU A 213 -13.17 -6.42 26.54
CA GLU A 213 -12.18 -6.26 25.47
C GLU A 213 -12.81 -6.61 24.10
N PRO A 214 -12.55 -5.82 23.05
CA PRO A 214 -13.25 -5.95 21.78
C PRO A 214 -12.90 -7.28 21.10
N ASP A 215 -13.91 -8.12 20.87
CA ASP A 215 -13.83 -9.19 19.88
C ASP A 215 -14.00 -8.55 18.50
N LEU A 216 -12.88 -8.35 17.81
CA LEU A 216 -12.76 -7.58 16.55
C LEU A 216 -13.21 -8.37 15.30
N SER A 217 -13.85 -9.53 15.47
CA SER A 217 -14.03 -10.54 14.41
C SER A 217 -15.33 -10.49 13.61
N GLN A 218 -16.06 -9.37 13.57
CA GLN A 218 -17.27 -9.27 12.74
C GLN A 218 -17.02 -8.54 11.42
N ALA A 219 -16.68 -9.34 10.41
CA ALA A 219 -16.66 -8.96 9.00
C ALA A 219 -18.09 -8.73 8.48
N LEU A 220 -18.20 -7.94 7.41
CA LEU A 220 -19.39 -7.78 6.58
C LEU A 220 -20.06 -9.14 6.26
N CYS A 221 -21.39 -9.15 6.16
CA CYS A 221 -22.09 -10.21 5.46
C CYS A 221 -21.52 -10.31 4.02
N PRO A 222 -21.16 -11.51 3.53
CA PRO A 222 -20.68 -11.67 2.17
C PRO A 222 -21.71 -11.11 1.16
N GLY A 223 -21.37 -10.02 0.47
CA GLY A 223 -22.19 -9.47 -0.62
C GLY A 223 -22.52 -7.98 -0.54
N ASP A 224 -22.38 -7.34 0.62
CA ASP A 224 -22.66 -5.90 0.74
C ASP A 224 -21.41 -5.06 0.40
N SER A 225 -21.56 -4.10 -0.51
CA SER A 225 -20.50 -3.15 -0.83
C SER A 225 -20.36 -2.11 0.30
N PRO A 226 -19.15 -1.82 0.79
CA PRO A 226 -18.97 -0.83 1.83
C PRO A 226 -19.43 0.56 1.35
N LEU A 227 -20.16 1.28 2.19
CA LEU A 227 -20.55 2.66 1.94
C LEU A 227 -19.67 3.60 2.77
N HIS A 228 -19.35 4.79 2.25
CA HIS A 228 -18.49 5.77 2.93
C HIS A 228 -19.01 6.12 4.33
N LYS A 229 -20.33 6.23 4.50
CA LYS A 229 -20.98 6.56 5.79
C LYS A 229 -20.77 5.52 6.88
N ASP A 230 -20.45 4.28 6.50
CA ASP A 230 -20.27 3.16 7.43
C ASP A 230 -18.82 3.03 7.90
N LEU A 231 -17.92 3.89 7.40
CA LEU A 231 -16.48 3.84 7.61
C LEU A 231 -15.97 5.21 8.11
N PRO A 232 -16.22 5.56 9.39
CA PRO A 232 -15.66 6.77 9.98
C PRO A 232 -14.12 6.74 9.92
N GLY A 233 -13.51 7.91 9.75
CA GLY A 233 -12.08 8.04 9.48
C GLY A 233 -11.16 7.36 10.49
N GLU A 234 -11.54 7.32 11.76
CA GLU A 234 -10.80 6.61 12.81
C GLU A 234 -10.77 5.09 12.61
N LEU A 235 -11.87 4.49 12.12
CA LEU A 235 -11.88 3.07 11.74
C LEU A 235 -11.06 2.80 10.47
N VAL A 236 -11.06 3.74 9.52
CA VAL A 236 -10.22 3.62 8.32
C VAL A 236 -8.74 3.65 8.67
N VAL A 237 -8.30 4.59 9.51
CA VAL A 237 -6.90 4.63 9.99
C VAL A 237 -6.57 3.37 10.78
N HIS A 238 -7.48 2.90 11.65
CA HIS A 238 -7.28 1.63 12.36
C HIS A 238 -7.08 0.46 11.40
N GLU A 239 -7.89 0.34 10.36
CA GLU A 239 -7.80 -0.71 9.35
C GLU A 239 -6.45 -0.66 8.61
N LEU A 240 -6.02 0.51 8.15
CA LEU A 240 -4.72 0.66 7.46
C LEU A 240 -3.55 0.17 8.33
N PHE A 241 -3.49 0.58 9.60
CA PHE A 241 -2.42 0.16 10.52
C PHE A 241 -2.55 -1.31 10.96
N SER A 242 -3.77 -1.86 11.03
CA SER A 242 -3.97 -3.27 11.40
C SER A 242 -3.63 -4.20 10.24
N SER A 243 -4.00 -3.80 9.02
CA SER A 243 -3.81 -4.61 7.81
C SER A 243 -2.34 -4.92 7.54
N VAL A 244 -1.42 -3.98 7.75
CA VAL A 244 0.02 -4.23 7.56
C VAL A 244 0.55 -5.28 8.54
N LEU A 245 0.09 -5.28 9.80
CA LEU A 245 0.44 -6.33 10.76
C LEU A 245 -0.17 -7.68 10.35
N GLN A 246 -1.41 -7.67 9.89
CA GLN A 246 -2.09 -8.89 9.44
C GLN A 246 -1.39 -9.52 8.22
N GLU A 247 -0.96 -8.70 7.25
CA GLU A 247 -0.21 -9.20 6.08
C GLU A 247 1.15 -9.79 6.50
N ILE A 248 1.85 -9.17 7.46
CA ILE A 248 3.07 -9.76 8.03
C ILE A 248 2.78 -11.12 8.67
N CYS A 249 1.72 -11.22 9.47
CA CYS A 249 1.32 -12.48 10.10
C CYS A 249 0.98 -13.55 9.05
N ASP A 250 0.21 -13.20 8.02
CA ASP A 250 -0.28 -14.12 7.01
C ASP A 250 0.79 -14.60 6.02
N GLU A 251 1.76 -13.74 5.69
CA GLU A 251 2.79 -14.05 4.70
C GLU A 251 4.12 -14.52 5.31
N VAL A 252 4.52 -13.92 6.43
CA VAL A 252 5.78 -14.24 7.12
C VAL A 252 5.56 -15.25 8.25
N ASN A 253 4.30 -15.50 8.64
CA ASN A 253 3.93 -16.46 9.68
C ASN A 253 4.57 -16.14 11.05
N LEU A 254 4.62 -14.85 11.38
CA LEU A 254 5.07 -14.36 12.69
C LEU A 254 3.88 -14.19 13.66
N PRO A 255 4.05 -14.48 14.97
CA PRO A 255 3.01 -14.18 15.94
C PRO A 255 2.82 -12.67 16.10
N LEU A 256 1.58 -12.19 16.12
CA LEU A 256 1.27 -10.75 16.27
C LEU A 256 1.96 -10.10 17.49
N LEU A 257 2.11 -10.85 18.59
CA LEU A 257 2.74 -10.37 19.82
C LEU A 257 4.24 -10.08 19.69
N THR A 258 4.89 -10.50 18.59
CA THR A 258 6.30 -10.20 18.33
C THR A 258 6.48 -8.95 17.48
N LEU A 259 5.39 -8.28 17.06
CA LEU A 259 5.44 -7.11 16.18
C LEU A 259 5.14 -5.83 16.96
N SER A 260 5.95 -4.80 16.76
CA SER A 260 5.70 -3.45 17.24
C SER A 260 4.46 -2.85 16.59
N GLN A 261 3.92 -1.79 17.20
CA GLN A 261 2.94 -0.96 16.50
C GLN A 261 3.60 -0.30 15.28
N PRO A 262 2.92 -0.24 14.12
CA PRO A 262 3.49 0.36 12.92
C PRO A 262 3.68 1.87 13.05
N LEU A 263 4.71 2.39 12.39
CA LEU A 263 4.94 3.82 12.21
C LEU A 263 4.90 4.14 10.71
N LEU A 264 4.02 5.05 10.29
CA LEU A 264 3.94 5.46 8.88
C LEU A 264 5.17 6.31 8.52
N LEU A 265 5.95 5.84 7.55
CA LEU A 265 7.15 6.53 7.06
C LEU A 265 6.83 7.51 5.93
N GLY A 266 5.84 7.18 5.11
CA GLY A 266 5.50 7.98 3.94
C GLY A 266 4.55 7.26 2.98
N ILE A 267 4.42 7.83 1.80
CA ILE A 267 3.62 7.28 0.70
C ILE A 267 4.45 7.35 -0.57
N ALA A 268 4.57 6.23 -1.26
CA ALA A 268 5.25 6.12 -2.55
C ALA A 268 4.26 5.74 -3.65
N SER A 269 4.50 6.24 -4.86
CA SER A 269 3.76 5.90 -6.07
C SER A 269 4.56 4.98 -6.96
N ASN A 270 3.91 3.95 -7.49
CA ASN A 270 4.44 3.07 -8.52
C ASN A 270 4.05 3.61 -9.91
N GLU A 271 5.00 4.21 -10.63
CA GLU A 271 4.78 4.77 -11.97
C GLU A 271 4.60 3.70 -13.04
N THR A 272 5.11 2.47 -12.85
CA THR A 272 4.87 1.35 -13.77
C THR A 272 3.42 0.86 -13.72
N SER A 273 2.70 1.17 -12.65
CA SER A 273 1.27 0.88 -12.46
C SER A 273 0.42 2.16 -12.46
N ALA A 274 0.77 3.09 -13.34
CA ALA A 274 0.06 4.35 -13.60
C ALA A 274 -0.05 5.28 -12.36
N GLY A 275 0.92 5.21 -11.46
CA GLY A 275 1.02 6.11 -10.30
C GLY A 275 0.30 5.62 -9.04
N ARG A 276 -0.23 4.38 -9.02
CA ARG A 276 -0.91 3.83 -7.82
C ARG A 276 0.00 3.94 -6.60
N ALA A 277 -0.58 4.31 -5.46
CA ALA A 277 0.19 4.59 -4.25
C ALA A 277 0.15 3.46 -3.22
N SER A 278 1.20 3.38 -2.40
CA SER A 278 1.29 2.54 -1.23
C SER A 278 1.74 3.36 -0.02
N ALA A 279 1.12 3.13 1.14
CA ALA A 279 1.56 3.65 2.43
C ALA A 279 2.65 2.73 3.01
N GLU A 280 3.80 3.30 3.33
CA GLU A 280 4.98 2.53 3.74
C GLU A 280 5.21 2.67 5.24
N PHE A 281 5.29 1.54 5.95
CA PHE A 281 5.38 1.47 7.40
C PHE A 281 6.72 0.91 7.87
N TYR A 282 7.13 1.31 9.07
CA TYR A 282 8.15 0.63 9.86
C TYR A 282 7.49 -0.28 10.89
N VAL A 283 7.99 -1.52 11.01
CA VAL A 283 7.60 -2.50 12.04
C VAL A 283 8.85 -3.23 12.52
N GLN A 284 8.96 -3.50 13.82
CA GLN A 284 10.06 -4.25 14.42
C GLN A 284 9.56 -5.41 15.28
#